data_AF-A0A944SDL1-F1
#
_entry.id   AF-A0A944SDL1-F1
#
_cell.length_a   1.000
_cell.length_b   1.000
_cell.length_c   1.000
_cell.angle_alpha   90.00
_cell.angle_beta   90.00
_cell.angle_gamma   90.00
#
_symmetry.space_group_name_H-M   'P 1'
#
loop_
_entity.id
_entity.type
_entity.pdbx_description
1 polymer ?
#
loop_
_entity_poly.entity_id
_entity_poly.type
_entity_poly.pdbx_seq_one_letter_code
_entity_poly.pdbx_strand_id
1 'polypeptide(L)'
;MSGNDGPFDDHKKSQEAKYKMDEERRFKARARRNKLLGLWAATQMGLNETEAAEFAKEAVMIGLDTPDDTQFIARLCERAPEINKSRLTEELPQAETEATRQLAEEFPAALDTDHEQVGG
;
A
#
# COMPACT_ATOMS: atom_id res chain seq x y z
N MET A 1 -45.78 11.63 -26.52
CA MET A 1 -45.56 11.50 -25.07
C MET A 1 -44.06 11.35 -24.87
N SER A 2 -43.48 12.23 -24.06
CA SER A 2 -42.05 12.31 -23.78
C SER A 2 -41.61 11.16 -22.87
N GLY A 3 -40.44 10.57 -23.14
CA GLY A 3 -39.77 9.60 -22.28
C GLY A 3 -38.27 9.74 -22.50
N ASN A 4 -37.67 10.68 -21.79
CA ASN A 4 -36.24 10.96 -21.80
C ASN A 4 -35.56 10.01 -20.79
N ASP A 5 -35.03 8.88 -21.26
CA ASP A 5 -34.10 8.04 -20.48
C ASP A 5 -32.80 8.82 -20.27
N GLY A 6 -32.70 9.48 -19.12
CA GLY A 6 -31.55 10.32 -18.78
C GLY A 6 -30.30 9.48 -18.48
N PRO A 7 -29.11 9.86 -19.00
CA PRO A 7 -27.83 9.19 -18.70
C PRO A 7 -27.31 9.42 -17.26
N PHE A 8 -28.19 9.79 -16.34
CA PHE A 8 -27.82 10.26 -14.99
C PHE A 8 -27.77 9.15 -13.93
N ASP A 9 -28.18 7.92 -14.23
CA ASP A 9 -28.19 6.83 -13.24
C ASP A 9 -26.85 6.08 -13.12
N ASP A 10 -25.98 6.15 -14.14
CA ASP A 10 -24.69 5.44 -14.14
C ASP A 10 -23.63 6.11 -13.23
N HIS A 11 -23.75 7.42 -12.99
CA HIS A 11 -22.80 8.18 -12.17
C HIS A 11 -22.95 7.98 -10.65
N LYS A 12 -24.07 7.41 -10.17
CA LYS A 12 -24.29 7.20 -8.73
C LYS A 12 -23.60 5.94 -8.21
N LYS A 13 -23.56 4.85 -8.98
CA LYS A 13 -22.83 3.62 -8.61
C LYS A 13 -21.31 3.79 -8.67
N SER A 14 -20.80 4.62 -9.58
CA SER A 14 -19.36 4.89 -9.69
C SER A 14 -18.78 5.55 -8.43
N GLN A 15 -19.55 6.35 -7.69
CA GLN A 15 -19.03 7.02 -6.49
C GLN A 15 -18.88 6.07 -5.31
N GLU A 16 -19.88 5.22 -5.02
CA GLU A 16 -19.77 4.23 -3.95
C GLU A 16 -18.70 3.16 -4.22
N ALA A 17 -18.52 2.77 -5.48
CA ALA A 17 -17.43 1.89 -5.88
C ALA A 17 -16.06 2.56 -5.71
N LYS A 18 -15.93 3.84 -6.09
CA LYS A 18 -14.69 4.62 -5.90
C LYS A 18 -14.30 4.75 -4.44
N TYR A 19 -15.25 5.03 -3.53
CA TYR A 19 -14.94 5.12 -2.10
C TYR A 19 -14.45 3.81 -1.48
N LYS A 20 -15.08 2.68 -1.81
CA LYS A 20 -14.62 1.35 -1.34
C LYS A 20 -13.25 0.98 -1.91
N MET A 21 -13.00 1.33 -3.17
CA MET A 21 -11.70 1.12 -3.81
C MET A 21 -10.61 2.00 -3.20
N ASP A 22 -10.91 3.25 -2.85
CA ASP A 22 -9.95 4.15 -2.21
C ASP A 22 -9.52 3.65 -0.82
N GLU A 23 -10.48 3.17 -0.02
CA GLU A 23 -10.19 2.64 1.31
C GLU A 23 -9.38 1.34 1.22
N GLU A 24 -9.74 0.44 0.29
CA GLU A 24 -9.00 -0.80 0.05
C GLU A 24 -7.60 -0.55 -0.50
N ARG A 25 -7.41 0.46 -1.37
CA ARG A 25 -6.09 0.87 -1.88
C ARG A 25 -5.20 1.40 -0.77
N ARG A 26 -5.71 2.25 0.11
CA ARG A 26 -4.95 2.79 1.25
C ARG A 26 -4.54 1.66 2.21
N PHE A 27 -5.44 0.71 2.45
CA PHE A 27 -5.14 -0.47 3.25
C PHE A 27 -4.05 -1.33 2.61
N LYS A 28 -4.17 -1.61 1.30
CA LYS A 28 -3.15 -2.34 0.53
C LYS A 28 -1.81 -1.60 0.50
N ALA A 29 -1.79 -0.27 0.40
CA ALA A 29 -0.58 0.55 0.41
C ALA A 29 0.17 0.42 1.73
N ARG A 30 -0.56 0.56 2.86
CA ARG A 30 0.01 0.36 4.19
C ARG A 30 0.53 -1.08 4.36
N ALA A 31 -0.27 -2.08 4.00
CA ALA A 31 0.14 -3.48 4.09
C ALA A 31 1.36 -3.77 3.21
N ARG A 32 1.45 -3.20 2.00
CA ARG A 32 2.61 -3.38 1.11
C ARG A 32 3.87 -2.71 1.63
N ARG A 33 3.78 -1.46 2.08
CA ARG A 33 4.90 -0.76 2.72
C ARG A 33 5.46 -1.57 3.88
N ASN A 34 4.57 -2.04 4.77
CA ASN A 34 4.97 -2.80 5.96
C ASN A 34 5.57 -4.17 5.57
N LYS A 35 5.01 -4.84 4.54
CA LYS A 35 5.57 -6.09 4.00
C LYS A 35 6.96 -5.88 3.40
N LEU A 36 7.15 -4.83 2.59
CA LEU A 36 8.42 -4.52 1.95
C LEU A 36 9.50 -4.24 2.99
N LEU A 37 9.17 -3.46 4.03
CA LEU A 37 10.11 -3.22 5.12
C LEU A 37 10.50 -4.51 5.87
N GLY A 38 9.53 -5.41 6.11
CA GLY A 38 9.80 -6.71 6.71
C GLY A 38 10.65 -7.63 5.84
N LEU A 39 10.39 -7.70 4.53
CA LEU A 39 11.22 -8.46 3.58
C LEU A 39 12.63 -7.91 3.48
N TRP A 40 12.75 -6.58 3.40
CA TRP A 40 14.05 -5.91 3.40
C TRP A 40 14.80 -6.23 4.69
N ALA A 41 14.11 -6.14 5.83
CA ALA A 41 14.70 -6.47 7.11
C ALA A 41 15.22 -7.91 7.13
N ALA A 42 14.39 -8.88 6.76
CA ALA A 42 14.81 -10.27 6.66
C ALA A 42 16.00 -10.50 5.72
N THR A 43 16.07 -9.74 4.62
CA THR A 43 17.19 -9.80 3.68
C THR A 43 18.49 -9.31 4.32
N GLN A 44 18.42 -8.24 5.12
CA GLN A 44 19.58 -7.75 5.89
C GLN A 44 20.05 -8.77 6.94
N MET A 45 19.11 -9.52 7.51
CA MET A 45 19.40 -10.62 8.45
C MET A 45 19.96 -11.87 7.78
N GLY A 46 19.97 -11.93 6.44
CA GLY A 46 20.40 -13.12 5.69
C GLY A 46 19.45 -14.31 5.85
N LEU A 47 18.17 -14.06 6.14
CA LEU A 47 17.15 -15.10 6.27
C LEU A 47 16.81 -15.73 4.92
N ASN A 48 16.40 -17.00 4.94
CA ASN A 48 15.93 -17.70 3.73
C ASN A 48 14.57 -17.16 3.26
N GLU A 49 14.16 -17.45 2.03
CA GLU A 49 12.88 -16.98 1.47
C GLU A 49 11.66 -17.32 2.34
N THR A 50 11.65 -18.50 2.97
CA THR A 50 10.58 -18.91 3.91
C THR A 50 10.55 -18.02 5.15
N GLU A 51 11.70 -17.86 5.80
CA GLU A 51 11.85 -17.05 7.01
C GLU A 51 11.58 -15.57 6.71
N ALA A 52 12.01 -15.08 5.54
CA ALA A 52 11.71 -13.74 5.07
C ALA A 52 10.23 -13.53 4.82
N ALA A 53 9.53 -14.52 4.25
CA ALA A 53 8.08 -14.46 4.07
C ALA A 53 7.32 -14.46 5.40
N GLU A 54 7.79 -15.20 6.40
CA GLU A 54 7.23 -15.18 7.76
C GLU A 54 7.47 -13.83 8.44
N PHE A 55 8.71 -13.32 8.40
CA PHE A 55 9.07 -12.02 8.96
C PHE A 55 8.28 -10.88 8.31
N ALA A 56 8.08 -10.93 7.00
CA ALA A 56 7.26 -9.98 6.27
C ALA A 56 5.78 -10.02 6.68
N LYS A 57 5.22 -11.22 6.93
CA LYS A 57 3.86 -11.35 7.47
C LYS A 57 3.76 -10.75 8.87
N GLU A 58 4.75 -11.00 9.72
CA GLU A 58 4.82 -10.39 11.05
C GLU A 58 4.89 -8.85 10.96
N ALA A 59 5.73 -8.30 10.08
CA ALA A 59 5.80 -6.86 9.87
C ALA A 59 4.45 -6.27 9.44
N VAL A 60 3.71 -6.94 8.56
CA VAL A 60 2.35 -6.52 8.20
C VAL A 60 1.44 -6.55 9.42
N MET A 61 1.45 -7.63 10.21
CA MET A 61 0.61 -7.76 11.40
C MET A 61 0.90 -6.67 12.43
N ILE A 62 2.18 -6.37 12.70
CA ILE A 62 2.59 -5.28 13.60
C ILE A 62 2.04 -3.95 13.09
N GLY A 63 2.25 -3.63 11.81
CA GLY A 63 1.77 -2.37 11.23
C GLY A 63 0.26 -2.27 11.06
N LEU A 64 -0.49 -3.37 11.22
CA LEU A 64 -1.95 -3.38 11.33
C LEU A 64 -2.41 -3.12 12.77
N ASP A 65 -1.68 -3.64 13.76
CA ASP A 65 -1.92 -3.41 15.19
C ASP A 65 -1.56 -1.97 15.60
N THR A 66 -0.50 -1.42 15.00
CA THR A 66 0.02 -0.09 15.32
C THR A 66 -0.26 0.91 14.19
N PRO A 67 -1.05 1.97 14.43
CA PRO A 67 -1.22 3.04 13.43
C PRO A 67 -0.03 3.99 13.35
N ASP A 68 0.81 4.03 14.39
CA ASP A 68 1.98 4.91 14.50
C ASP A 68 3.25 4.25 13.94
N ASP A 69 3.90 4.92 12.98
CA ASP A 69 5.17 4.45 12.38
C ASP A 69 6.27 4.24 13.43
N THR A 70 6.32 5.10 14.45
CA THR A 70 7.30 4.99 15.55
C THR A 70 7.12 3.72 16.37
N GLN A 71 5.86 3.34 16.67
CA GLN A 71 5.58 2.08 17.37
C GLN A 71 5.86 0.88 16.47
N PHE A 72 5.48 0.97 15.18
CA PHE A 72 5.76 -0.05 14.20
C PHE A 72 7.28 -0.34 14.11
N ILE A 73 8.10 0.69 13.94
CA ILE A 73 9.57 0.57 13.89
C ILE A 73 10.12 0.02 15.21
N ALA A 74 9.58 0.46 16.35
CA ALA A 74 10.03 -0.03 17.64
C ALA A 74 9.80 -1.54 17.78
N ARG A 75 8.60 -2.02 17.45
CA ARG A 75 8.20 -3.44 17.49
C ARG A 75 8.98 -4.28 16.47
N LEU A 76 9.17 -3.75 15.27
CA LEU A 76 9.93 -4.44 14.22
C LEU A 76 11.42 -4.59 14.62
N CYS A 77 11.99 -3.56 15.26
CA CYS A 77 13.34 -3.62 15.82
C CYS A 77 13.49 -4.66 16.93
N GLU A 78 12.44 -4.97 17.70
CA GLU A 78 12.49 -6.06 18.69
C GLU A 78 12.65 -7.43 18.02
N ARG A 79 12.15 -7.59 16.78
CA ARG A 79 12.28 -8.83 15.99
C ARG A 79 13.60 -8.87 15.22
N ALA A 80 14.08 -7.73 14.73
CA ALA A 80 15.36 -7.58 14.02
C ALA A 80 16.30 -6.59 14.76
N PRO A 81 16.86 -6.98 15.92
CA PRO A 81 17.74 -6.11 16.70
C PRO A 81 19.03 -5.72 15.96
N GLU A 82 19.43 -6.50 14.96
CA GLU A 82 20.63 -6.26 14.15
C GLU A 82 20.52 -5.08 13.17
N ILE A 83 19.31 -4.73 12.75
CA ILE A 83 19.08 -3.67 11.77
C ILE A 83 19.05 -2.29 12.42
N ASN A 84 18.74 -2.23 13.73
CA ASN A 84 18.56 -1.03 14.53
C ASN A 84 17.40 -0.13 14.02
N LYS A 85 16.79 0.65 14.94
CA LYS A 85 15.68 1.56 14.62
C LYS A 85 16.04 2.60 13.57
N SER A 86 17.26 3.14 13.60
CA SER A 86 17.68 4.19 12.65
C SER A 86 17.54 3.74 11.19
N ARG A 87 18.00 2.52 10.90
CA ARG A 87 17.98 1.96 9.55
C ARG A 87 16.55 1.64 9.10
N LEU A 88 15.71 1.14 10.00
CA LEU A 88 14.29 0.92 9.74
C LEU A 88 13.54 2.24 9.44
N THR A 89 13.84 3.31 10.17
CA THR A 89 13.28 4.64 9.93
C THR A 89 13.71 5.19 8.56
N GLU A 90 14.97 4.99 8.17
CA GLU A 90 15.47 5.43 6.87
C GLU A 90 14.83 4.67 5.70
N GLU A 91 14.58 3.37 5.88
CA GLU A 91 13.98 2.54 4.84
C GLU A 91 12.45 2.63 4.77
N LEU A 92 11.76 3.09 5.82
CA LEU A 92 10.31 3.26 5.82
C LEU A 92 9.79 4.12 4.63
N PRO A 93 10.34 5.33 4.34
CA PRO A 93 9.92 6.12 3.18
C PRO A 93 10.29 5.48 1.84
N GLN A 94 11.38 4.69 1.78
CA GLN A 94 11.76 3.93 0.59
C GLN A 94 10.72 2.83 0.30
N ALA A 95 10.37 2.06 1.32
CA ALA A 95 9.35 1.03 1.25
C ALA A 95 7.97 1.61 0.89
N GLU A 96 7.66 2.85 1.29
CA GLU A 96 6.41 3.53 0.94
C GLU A 96 6.36 3.93 -0.53
N THR A 97 7.47 4.49 -1.02
CA THR A 97 7.64 4.87 -2.43
C THR A 97 7.48 3.64 -3.33
N GLU A 98 8.17 2.55 -2.99
CA GLU A 98 8.13 1.29 -3.72
C GLU A 98 6.74 0.64 -3.61
N ALA A 99 6.09 0.64 -2.44
CA ALA A 99 4.73 0.12 -2.28
C ALA A 99 3.71 0.87 -3.15
N THR A 100 3.81 2.20 -3.20
CA THR A 100 2.91 3.04 -3.99
C THR A 100 3.10 2.76 -5.47
N ARG A 101 4.35 2.65 -5.91
CA ARG A 101 4.69 2.29 -7.29
C ARG A 101 4.17 0.90 -7.65
N GLN A 102 4.43 -0.12 -6.82
CA GLN A 102 3.94 -1.47 -7.04
C GLN A 102 2.42 -1.54 -7.10
N LEU A 103 1.71 -0.78 -6.28
CA LEU A 103 0.25 -0.72 -6.36
C LEU A 103 -0.24 0.02 -7.59
N ALA A 104 0.45 1.04 -8.06
CA ALA A 104 0.14 1.68 -9.34
C ALA A 104 0.34 0.72 -10.52
N GLU A 105 1.30 -0.21 -10.43
CA GLU A 105 1.56 -1.25 -11.43
C GLU A 105 0.60 -2.45 -11.31
N GLU A 106 0.30 -2.94 -10.09
CA GLU A 106 -0.61 -4.08 -9.83
C GLU A 106 -2.09 -3.68 -9.97
N PHE A 107 -2.44 -2.47 -9.56
CA PHE A 107 -3.77 -1.88 -9.68
C PHE A 107 -3.65 -0.57 -10.45
N PRO A 108 -3.39 -0.61 -11.77
CA PRO A 108 -3.54 0.58 -12.58
C PRO A 108 -4.99 1.00 -12.36
N ALA A 109 -5.19 2.13 -11.67
CA ALA A 109 -6.51 2.72 -11.57
C ALA A 109 -6.97 2.82 -13.02
N ALA A 110 -8.09 2.15 -13.34
CA ALA A 110 -8.68 2.19 -14.67
C ALA A 110 -8.52 3.61 -15.15
N LEU A 111 -7.62 3.77 -16.14
CA LEU A 111 -7.27 5.08 -16.64
C LEU A 111 -8.61 5.73 -16.95
N ASP A 112 -8.82 6.93 -16.45
CA ASP A 112 -9.54 7.92 -17.25
C ASP A 112 -8.63 8.18 -18.46
N THR A 113 -8.59 7.22 -19.39
CA THR A 113 -8.13 7.42 -20.75
C THR A 113 -9.31 8.15 -21.34
N ASP A 114 -9.41 9.47 -21.12
CA ASP A 114 -10.20 10.45 -21.89
C ASP A 114 -10.18 11.83 -21.18
N HIS A 115 -9.03 12.32 -20.70
CA HIS A 115 -8.82 13.77 -20.71
C HIS A 115 -7.99 14.11 -21.94
N GLU A 116 -8.68 14.11 -23.08
CA GLU A 116 -8.20 14.73 -24.31
C GLU A 116 -7.68 16.12 -23.96
N GLN A 117 -6.36 16.28 -24.08
CA GLN A 117 -5.71 17.56 -24.17
C GLN A 117 -6.25 18.23 -25.44
N VAL A 118 -7.35 18.97 -25.33
CA VAL A 118 -7.83 19.84 -26.39
C VAL A 118 -6.83 20.98 -26.52
N GLY A 119 -5.85 20.75 -27.39
CA GLY A 119 -5.18 21.81 -28.11
C GLY A 119 -6.13 22.35 -29.18
N GLY A 120 -6.34 23.67 -29.16
CA GLY A 120 -7.12 24.42 -30.14
C GLY A 120 -7.12 25.90 -29.79
#